data_AF-A0A7X2HJY1-F1
#
_entry.id   AF-A0A7X2HJY1-F1
#
_cell.length_a   1.000
_cell.length_b   1.000
_cell.length_c   1.000
_cell.angle_alpha   90.00
_cell.angle_beta   90.00
_cell.angle_gamma   90.00
#
_symmetry.space_group_name_H-M   'P 1'
#
loop_
_entity.id
_entity.type
_entity.pdbx_description
1 polymer ?
#
loop_
_entity_poly.entity_id
_entity_poly.type
_entity_poly.pdbx_seq_one_letter_code
_entity_poly.pdbx_strand_id
1 'polypeptide(L)'
;MTIEPTAAPFSTLALPPAVLANLTQLGYTDMTPIQAASLPIALAGHDLIAQAKTGSGKTAAFALALLARLDARSFDVQAMVLCPTRELADQVAQEIRRLARAEENVKVLTLCGGTPMRPQAASLEHGAHVIVGTPGRIMDHLERGNLGLGALKTLVLDEADRMLDMGFFDDIATVVRQCPADRQTLLFSATYPEGIAKLSQRILRNPKEVKLQERHDDSKIRQRFYEVTDSQRLHAVGLLLKHYRPVSTLAFCNTKQQCRDLLDVLRAQGIHALALHGELEQRERDQVLIQFANRSCSVLVATDVAARGLDIAQLEAVINVDVTPDPEVHVHRIGRTGRADENGWALSLASMDEMGRVGNIEEAMGREVEWHKLDELDTGNDAPLLPPMETLQILGGRKEKIRPGDVLGALTGDAGFRGDQIGKINVTEFSTYVAVERGIAREALRKLNAGTMKGKKVRVRLMDE
;
A
#
# COMPACT_ATOMS: atom_id res chain seq x y z
N MET A 1 26.04 -8.97 -7.88
CA MET A 1 26.95 -8.90 -6.71
C MET A 1 26.09 -8.99 -5.47
N THR A 2 26.40 -9.89 -4.54
CA THR A 2 25.86 -9.88 -3.18
C THR A 2 26.54 -8.74 -2.43
N ILE A 3 25.78 -7.75 -1.96
CA ILE A 3 26.30 -6.53 -1.31
C ILE A 3 25.98 -6.62 0.17
N GLU A 4 26.98 -6.47 1.04
CA GLU A 4 26.76 -6.29 2.48
C GLU A 4 26.18 -4.90 2.75
N PRO A 5 25.11 -4.79 3.57
CA PRO A 5 24.40 -3.55 3.78
C PRO A 5 25.16 -2.60 4.70
N THR A 6 25.86 -1.61 4.15
CA THR A 6 26.30 -0.43 4.92
C THR A 6 25.34 0.72 4.65
N ALA A 7 24.69 1.20 5.70
CA ALA A 7 23.90 2.43 5.63
C ALA A 7 24.83 3.57 5.19
N ALA A 8 24.44 4.26 4.12
CA ALA A 8 25.20 5.39 3.57
C ALA A 8 24.26 6.61 3.50
N PRO A 9 24.72 7.80 3.92
CA PRO A 9 23.85 8.96 3.95
C PRO A 9 23.50 9.42 2.53
N PHE A 10 22.29 9.93 2.32
CA PHE A 10 21.87 10.47 1.01
C PHE A 10 22.79 11.58 0.51
N SER A 11 23.47 12.29 1.41
CA SER A 11 24.44 13.34 1.09
C SER A 11 25.67 12.85 0.33
N THR A 12 25.93 11.53 0.24
CA THR A 12 27.02 11.00 -0.58
C THR A 12 26.65 10.93 -2.07
N LEU A 13 25.39 11.13 -2.43
CA LEU A 13 24.93 11.09 -3.81
C LEU A 13 25.17 12.44 -4.50
N ALA A 14 25.49 12.39 -5.79
CA ALA A 14 25.63 13.56 -6.65
C ALA A 14 24.25 14.13 -7.06
N LEU A 15 23.44 14.53 -6.07
CA LEU A 15 22.13 15.15 -6.28
C LEU A 15 22.22 16.68 -6.10
N PRO A 16 21.33 17.46 -6.75
CA PRO A 16 21.29 18.90 -6.56
C PRO A 16 21.09 19.28 -5.08
N PRO A 17 21.71 20.37 -4.58
CA PRO A 17 21.58 20.78 -3.18
C PRO A 17 20.13 20.98 -2.71
N ALA A 18 19.25 21.49 -3.58
CA ALA A 18 17.84 21.65 -3.28
C ALA A 18 17.13 20.30 -3.04
N VAL A 19 17.48 19.26 -3.81
CA VAL A 19 16.96 17.90 -3.63
C VAL A 19 17.45 17.31 -2.31
N LEU A 20 18.74 17.45 -1.98
CA LEU A 20 19.30 17.00 -0.70
C LEU A 20 18.67 17.70 0.52
N ALA A 21 18.40 19.00 0.40
CA ALA A 21 17.70 19.76 1.44
C ALA A 21 16.26 19.26 1.64
N ASN A 22 15.53 19.00 0.54
CA ASN A 22 14.18 18.43 0.60
C ASN A 22 14.20 17.01 1.22
N LEU A 23 15.16 16.16 0.84
CA LEU A 23 15.34 14.83 1.44
C LEU A 23 15.52 14.92 2.95
N THR A 24 16.39 15.82 3.41
CA THR A 24 16.62 16.05 4.84
C THR A 24 15.33 16.49 5.54
N GLN A 25 14.57 17.43 4.96
CA GLN A 25 13.29 17.89 5.52
C GLN A 25 12.23 16.78 5.57
N LEU A 26 12.27 15.85 4.62
CA LEU A 26 11.37 14.69 4.56
C LEU A 26 11.81 13.54 5.48
N GLY A 27 12.96 13.66 6.15
CA GLY A 27 13.51 12.66 7.07
C GLY A 27 14.38 11.59 6.40
N TYR A 28 14.79 11.78 5.14
CA TYR A 28 15.71 10.89 4.43
C TYR A 28 17.16 11.27 4.76
N THR A 29 17.68 10.78 5.89
CA THR A 29 19.10 10.96 6.28
C THR A 29 19.97 9.87 5.67
N ASP A 30 19.63 8.61 5.95
CA ASP A 30 20.41 7.44 5.58
C ASP A 30 19.65 6.57 4.58
N MET A 31 20.36 6.09 3.57
CA MET A 31 19.81 5.16 2.60
C MET A 31 19.60 3.79 3.25
N THR A 32 18.45 3.19 2.98
CA THR A 32 18.23 1.78 3.24
C THR A 32 19.17 0.94 2.37
N PRO A 33 19.43 -0.35 2.72
CA PRO A 33 20.31 -1.20 1.92
C PRO A 33 19.98 -1.26 0.43
N ILE A 34 18.67 -1.31 0.09
CA ILE A 34 18.26 -1.35 -1.31
C ILE A 34 18.53 -0.02 -2.00
N GLN A 35 18.32 1.11 -1.31
CA GLN A 35 18.61 2.43 -1.85
C GLN A 35 20.12 2.59 -2.10
N ALA A 36 20.96 2.24 -1.14
CA ALA A 36 22.42 2.32 -1.28
C ALA A 36 22.95 1.46 -2.44
N ALA A 37 22.36 0.27 -2.64
CA ALA A 37 22.76 -0.64 -3.71
C ALA A 37 22.22 -0.25 -5.10
N SER A 38 21.01 0.32 -5.17
CA SER A 38 20.32 0.57 -6.45
C SER A 38 20.44 2.01 -6.96
N LEU A 39 20.38 3.00 -6.07
CA LEU A 39 20.25 4.40 -6.44
C LEU A 39 21.46 4.96 -7.19
N PRO A 40 22.73 4.68 -6.80
CA PRO A 40 23.88 5.14 -7.57
C PRO A 40 23.91 4.59 -9.00
N ILE A 41 23.52 3.33 -9.17
CA ILE A 41 23.45 2.67 -10.49
C ILE A 41 22.36 3.31 -11.34
N ALA A 42 21.18 3.55 -10.76
CA ALA A 42 20.06 4.17 -11.44
C ALA A 42 20.36 5.63 -11.82
N LEU A 43 21.03 6.41 -10.96
CA LEU A 43 21.47 7.78 -11.25
C LEU A 43 22.51 7.85 -12.37
N ALA A 44 23.33 6.81 -12.53
CA ALA A 44 24.26 6.68 -13.65
C ALA A 44 23.58 6.35 -15.00
N GLY A 45 22.25 6.19 -15.03
CA GLY A 45 21.48 5.95 -16.25
C GLY A 45 21.44 4.48 -16.70
N HIS A 46 21.96 3.55 -15.89
CA HIS A 46 21.91 2.12 -16.22
C HIS A 46 20.49 1.55 -16.02
N ASP A 47 20.14 0.58 -16.87
CA ASP A 47 19.01 -0.31 -16.62
C ASP A 47 19.29 -1.15 -15.37
N LEU A 48 18.23 -1.44 -14.61
CA LEU A 48 18.35 -2.07 -13.31
C LEU A 48 17.26 -3.13 -13.10
N ILE A 49 17.66 -4.27 -12.57
CA ILE A 49 16.78 -5.25 -11.91
C ILE A 49 17.10 -5.20 -10.42
N ALA A 50 16.10 -4.84 -9.62
CA ALA A 50 16.22 -4.77 -8.18
C ALA A 50 15.22 -5.71 -7.50
N GLN A 51 15.74 -6.73 -6.83
CA GLN A 51 14.95 -7.68 -6.06
C GLN A 51 15.02 -7.35 -4.57
N ALA A 52 13.89 -6.92 -4.00
CA ALA A 52 13.74 -6.63 -2.56
C ALA A 52 12.26 -6.60 -2.15
N LYS A 53 11.96 -6.85 -0.87
CA LYS A 53 10.57 -6.85 -0.37
C LYS A 53 9.88 -5.49 -0.45
N THR A 54 8.54 -5.49 -0.43
CA THR A 54 7.74 -4.28 -0.25
C THR A 54 8.08 -3.59 1.08
N GLY A 55 8.14 -2.26 1.09
CA GLY A 55 8.52 -1.49 2.28
C GLY A 55 10.03 -1.35 2.53
N SER A 56 10.89 -1.90 1.66
CA SER A 56 12.35 -1.73 1.76
C SER A 56 12.86 -0.34 1.35
N GLY A 57 11.99 0.54 0.84
CA GLY A 57 12.35 1.89 0.38
C GLY A 57 12.62 2.00 -1.13
N LYS A 58 12.23 1.01 -1.94
CA LYS A 58 12.37 0.98 -3.41
C LYS A 58 11.81 2.23 -4.10
N THR A 59 10.67 2.73 -3.62
CA THR A 59 9.98 3.88 -4.22
C THR A 59 10.85 5.12 -4.25
N ALA A 60 11.53 5.45 -3.15
CA ALA A 60 12.44 6.59 -3.13
C ALA A 60 13.63 6.42 -4.08
N ALA A 61 14.16 5.19 -4.23
CA ALA A 61 15.27 4.91 -5.13
C ALA A 61 14.91 5.21 -6.60
N PHE A 62 13.83 4.64 -7.12
CA PHE A 62 13.46 4.91 -8.51
C PHE A 62 12.89 6.32 -8.71
N ALA A 63 12.20 6.88 -7.71
CA ALA A 63 11.66 8.23 -7.80
C ALA A 63 12.77 9.28 -7.89
N LEU A 64 13.86 9.15 -7.11
CA LEU A 64 15.00 10.06 -7.24
C LEU A 64 15.72 9.88 -8.59
N ALA A 65 15.88 8.64 -9.06
CA ALA A 65 16.51 8.37 -10.35
C ALA A 65 15.70 8.95 -11.53
N LEU A 66 14.37 8.81 -11.53
CA LEU A 66 13.52 9.38 -12.58
C LEU A 66 13.50 10.91 -12.50
N LEU A 67 13.42 11.51 -11.30
CA LEU A 67 13.38 12.96 -11.12
C LEU A 67 14.67 13.62 -11.59
N ALA A 68 15.82 12.99 -11.35
CA ALA A 68 17.13 13.50 -11.78
C ALA A 68 17.29 13.65 -13.30
N ARG A 69 16.42 13.02 -14.10
CA ARG A 69 16.45 13.07 -15.57
C ARG A 69 15.33 13.92 -16.20
N LEU A 70 14.43 14.47 -15.38
CA LEU A 70 13.34 15.32 -15.85
C LEU A 70 13.87 16.70 -16.27
N ASP A 71 13.30 17.24 -17.35
CA ASP A 71 13.35 18.66 -17.65
C ASP A 71 11.96 19.26 -17.33
N ALA A 72 11.86 20.00 -16.23
CA ALA A 72 10.61 20.61 -15.76
C ALA A 72 10.06 21.71 -16.69
N ARG A 73 10.82 22.12 -17.72
CA ARG A 73 10.39 23.12 -18.72
C ARG A 73 9.60 22.50 -19.87
N SER A 74 9.72 21.19 -20.09
CA SER A 74 8.96 20.44 -21.10
C SER A 74 7.82 19.69 -20.40
N PHE A 75 6.59 20.02 -20.80
CA PHE A 75 5.38 19.37 -20.28
C PHE A 75 5.08 18.02 -20.97
N ASP A 76 6.05 17.45 -21.69
CA ASP A 76 5.95 16.13 -22.28
C ASP A 76 6.17 15.04 -21.24
N VAL A 77 5.58 13.87 -21.47
CA VAL A 77 5.75 12.71 -20.59
C VAL A 77 7.17 12.18 -20.75
N GLN A 78 7.97 12.34 -19.69
CA GLN A 78 9.38 11.98 -19.64
C GLN A 78 9.66 10.77 -18.75
N ALA A 79 8.77 10.47 -17.81
CA ALA A 79 8.86 9.26 -16.99
C ALA A 79 7.50 8.56 -16.85
N MET A 80 7.53 7.24 -16.80
CA MET A 80 6.35 6.40 -16.61
C MET A 80 6.64 5.31 -15.59
N VAL A 81 5.73 5.12 -14.64
CA VAL A 81 5.79 4.05 -13.63
C VAL A 81 4.55 3.16 -13.77
N LEU A 82 4.78 1.88 -14.08
CA LEU A 82 3.74 0.85 -14.12
C LEU A 82 3.61 0.21 -12.73
N CYS A 83 2.39 0.17 -12.22
CA CYS A 83 2.05 -0.41 -10.91
C CYS A 83 0.91 -1.44 -11.08
N PRO A 84 0.88 -2.56 -10.32
CA PRO A 84 -0.19 -3.55 -10.38
C PRO A 84 -1.56 -3.04 -9.96
N THR A 85 -1.62 -2.07 -9.04
CA THR A 85 -2.87 -1.62 -8.43
C THR A 85 -2.98 -0.10 -8.46
N ARG A 86 -4.21 0.39 -8.35
CA ARG A 86 -4.48 1.83 -8.26
C ARG A 86 -3.94 2.42 -6.97
N GLU A 87 -4.09 1.68 -5.87
CA GLU A 87 -3.64 2.11 -4.55
C GLU A 87 -2.12 2.32 -4.53
N LEU A 88 -1.35 1.38 -5.09
CA LEU A 88 0.10 1.54 -5.22
C LEU A 88 0.45 2.69 -6.17
N ALA A 89 -0.26 2.83 -7.29
CA ALA A 89 -0.04 3.94 -8.22
C ALA A 89 -0.24 5.31 -7.54
N ASP A 90 -1.28 5.45 -6.71
CA ASP A 90 -1.53 6.67 -5.95
C ASP A 90 -0.47 6.93 -4.88
N GLN A 91 0.01 5.88 -4.19
CA GLN A 91 1.10 5.98 -3.21
C GLN A 91 2.41 6.41 -3.87
N VAL A 92 2.79 5.75 -4.96
CA VAL A 92 3.97 6.10 -5.75
C VAL A 92 3.86 7.52 -6.29
N ALA A 93 2.71 7.93 -6.83
CA ALA A 93 2.50 9.29 -7.29
C ALA A 93 2.59 10.33 -6.17
N GLN A 94 2.10 10.02 -4.96
CA GLN A 94 2.26 10.89 -3.79
C GLN A 94 3.72 11.01 -3.36
N GLU A 95 4.46 9.91 -3.34
CA GLU A 95 5.87 9.92 -2.96
C GLU A 95 6.73 10.68 -3.97
N ILE A 96 6.51 10.47 -5.26
CA ILE A 96 7.17 11.26 -6.31
C ILE A 96 6.87 12.75 -6.13
N ARG A 97 5.62 13.15 -5.83
CA ARG A 97 5.29 14.55 -5.55
C ARG A 97 5.97 15.10 -4.31
N ARG A 98 6.19 14.30 -3.26
CA ARG A 98 6.93 14.71 -2.06
C ARG A 98 8.41 14.95 -2.39
N LEU A 99 9.02 14.02 -3.10
CA LEU A 99 10.44 14.09 -3.48
C LEU A 99 10.71 15.20 -4.50
N ALA A 100 9.74 15.48 -5.38
CA ALA A 100 9.82 16.54 -6.38
C ALA A 100 9.59 17.96 -5.83
N ARG A 101 9.33 18.15 -4.52
CA ARG A 101 9.03 19.48 -3.95
C ARG A 101 10.15 20.52 -4.15
N ALA A 102 11.38 20.06 -4.33
CA ALA A 102 12.52 20.93 -4.64
C ALA A 102 12.48 21.50 -6.06
N GLU A 103 11.74 20.85 -6.97
CA GLU A 103 11.61 21.22 -8.37
C GLU A 103 10.27 21.94 -8.60
N GLU A 104 10.32 23.09 -9.24
CA GLU A 104 9.10 23.81 -9.58
C GLU A 104 8.35 23.14 -10.74
N ASN A 105 7.02 23.19 -10.70
CA ASN A 105 6.13 22.82 -11.80
C ASN A 105 6.17 21.35 -12.27
N VAL A 106 6.76 20.43 -11.48
CA VAL A 106 6.69 18.99 -11.79
C VAL A 106 5.25 18.47 -11.64
N LYS A 107 4.65 18.13 -12.78
CA LYS A 107 3.29 17.58 -12.89
C LYS A 107 3.29 16.06 -12.97
N VAL A 108 2.73 15.42 -11.95
CA VAL A 108 2.56 13.96 -11.83
C VAL A 108 1.08 13.60 -11.96
N LEU A 109 0.73 12.74 -12.91
CA LEU A 109 -0.64 12.25 -13.11
C LEU A 109 -0.74 10.73 -12.84
N THR A 110 -1.85 10.32 -12.23
CA THR A 110 -2.18 8.92 -12.03
C THR A 110 -3.16 8.46 -13.11
N LEU A 111 -2.87 7.36 -13.82
CA LEU A 111 -3.74 6.76 -14.83
C LEU A 111 -4.14 5.33 -14.43
N CYS A 112 -5.32 5.19 -13.82
CA CYS A 112 -5.81 3.90 -13.31
C CYS A 112 -7.24 3.59 -13.72
N GLY A 113 -7.53 2.28 -13.77
CA GLY A 113 -8.89 1.75 -13.90
C GLY A 113 -9.82 2.20 -12.77
N GLY A 114 -11.12 1.93 -12.91
CA GLY A 114 -12.15 2.30 -11.91
C GLY A 114 -12.48 3.79 -11.82
N THR A 115 -11.72 4.67 -12.49
CA THR A 115 -12.04 6.10 -12.64
C THR A 115 -12.47 6.38 -14.08
N PRO A 116 -13.43 7.28 -14.35
CA PRO A 116 -13.81 7.63 -15.71
C PRO A 116 -12.62 8.10 -16.56
N MET A 117 -12.65 7.79 -17.86
CA MET A 117 -11.61 8.13 -18.84
C MET A 117 -11.50 9.65 -19.08
N ARG A 118 -12.64 10.32 -19.19
CA ARG A 118 -12.72 11.73 -19.63
C ARG A 118 -11.92 12.72 -18.76
N PRO A 119 -11.96 12.65 -17.42
CA PRO A 119 -11.14 13.53 -16.57
C PRO A 119 -9.63 13.28 -16.71
N GLN A 120 -9.24 12.02 -16.93
CA GLN A 120 -7.83 11.66 -17.15
C GLN A 120 -7.33 12.21 -18.49
N ALA A 121 -8.13 12.06 -19.56
CA ALA A 121 -7.84 12.64 -20.87
C ALA A 121 -7.72 14.18 -20.81
N ALA A 122 -8.68 14.86 -20.18
CA ALA A 122 -8.62 16.30 -19.98
C ALA A 122 -7.39 16.75 -19.16
N SER A 123 -6.92 15.93 -18.21
CA SER A 123 -5.71 16.24 -17.45
C SER A 123 -4.44 16.12 -18.30
N LEU A 124 -4.41 15.16 -19.23
CA LEU A 124 -3.32 14.92 -20.19
C LEU A 124 -3.24 16.02 -21.25
N GLU A 125 -4.37 16.62 -21.67
CA GLU A 125 -4.39 17.78 -22.58
C GLU A 125 -3.56 18.97 -22.06
N HIS A 126 -3.42 19.08 -20.74
CA HIS A 126 -2.61 20.11 -20.08
C HIS A 126 -1.16 19.65 -19.83
N GLY A 127 -0.69 18.58 -20.49
CA GLY A 127 0.64 17.99 -20.34
C GLY A 127 0.89 17.27 -19.01
N ALA A 128 1.98 16.52 -18.90
CA ALA A 128 2.44 15.89 -17.66
C ALA A 128 3.88 15.44 -17.82
N HIS A 129 4.68 15.50 -16.74
CA HIS A 129 6.08 15.07 -16.78
C HIS A 129 6.22 13.58 -16.42
N VAL A 130 5.41 13.16 -15.43
CA VAL A 130 5.43 11.80 -14.88
C VAL A 130 4.03 11.21 -14.92
N ILE A 131 3.93 10.01 -15.49
CA ILE A 131 2.73 9.17 -15.45
C ILE A 131 2.97 8.02 -14.48
N VAL A 132 2.03 7.76 -13.60
CA VAL A 132 2.01 6.58 -12.73
C VAL A 132 0.70 5.86 -12.97
N GLY A 133 0.68 4.55 -13.22
CA GLY A 133 -0.60 3.92 -13.54
C GLY A 133 -0.57 2.41 -13.71
N THR A 134 -1.78 1.86 -13.89
CA THR A 134 -1.97 0.43 -14.14
C THR A 134 -1.81 0.13 -15.63
N PRO A 135 -1.18 -1.00 -16.02
CA PRO A 135 -0.90 -1.34 -17.43
C PRO A 135 -2.10 -1.17 -18.36
N GLY A 136 -3.24 -1.79 -18.05
CA GLY A 136 -4.43 -1.73 -18.90
C GLY A 136 -4.95 -0.31 -19.14
N ARG A 137 -5.01 0.56 -18.12
CA ARG A 137 -5.47 1.95 -18.31
C ARG A 137 -4.46 2.79 -19.10
N ILE A 138 -3.17 2.56 -18.93
CA ILE A 138 -2.16 3.25 -19.73
C ILE A 138 -2.29 2.83 -21.20
N MET A 139 -2.48 1.54 -21.45
CA MET A 139 -2.75 1.02 -22.79
C MET A 139 -3.98 1.66 -23.42
N ASP A 140 -5.11 1.74 -22.70
CA ASP A 140 -6.33 2.42 -23.19
C ASP A 140 -6.06 3.88 -23.63
N HIS A 141 -5.24 4.62 -22.88
CA HIS A 141 -4.90 6.00 -23.20
C HIS A 141 -4.00 6.12 -24.44
N LEU A 142 -3.07 5.18 -24.62
CA LEU A 142 -2.21 5.10 -25.80
C LEU A 142 -3.02 4.78 -27.06
N GLU A 143 -3.90 3.77 -26.99
CA GLU A 143 -4.75 3.35 -28.12
C GLU A 143 -5.70 4.46 -28.59
N ARG A 144 -6.19 5.27 -27.65
CA ARG A 144 -7.06 6.42 -27.94
C ARG A 144 -6.33 7.68 -28.40
N GLY A 145 -4.99 7.66 -28.39
CA GLY A 145 -4.16 8.83 -28.73
C GLY A 145 -4.17 9.95 -27.68
N ASN A 146 -4.63 9.66 -26.45
CA ASN A 146 -4.66 10.63 -25.36
C ASN A 146 -3.28 10.83 -24.71
N LEU A 147 -2.37 9.86 -24.86
CA LEU A 147 -1.05 9.81 -24.24
C LEU A 147 0.01 9.64 -25.32
N GLY A 148 0.99 10.56 -25.35
CA GLY A 148 2.19 10.44 -26.17
C GLY A 148 3.40 10.09 -25.31
N LEU A 149 4.21 9.12 -25.74
CA LEU A 149 5.43 8.68 -25.03
C LEU A 149 6.72 9.04 -25.76
N GLY A 150 6.67 9.88 -26.80
CA GLY A 150 7.83 10.18 -27.64
C GLY A 150 9.04 10.78 -26.90
N ALA A 151 8.80 11.47 -25.78
CA ALA A 151 9.83 12.08 -24.94
C ALA A 151 10.21 11.23 -23.70
N LEU A 152 9.70 10.00 -23.60
CA LEU A 152 9.90 9.15 -22.42
C LEU A 152 11.37 8.72 -22.29
N LYS A 153 12.03 9.12 -21.20
CA LYS A 153 13.43 8.82 -20.88
C LYS A 153 13.58 7.69 -19.87
N THR A 154 12.58 7.50 -19.01
CA THR A 154 12.62 6.53 -17.92
C THR A 154 11.31 5.75 -17.81
N LEU A 155 11.41 4.42 -17.85
CA LEU A 155 10.31 3.49 -17.57
C LEU A 155 10.61 2.73 -16.28
N VAL A 156 9.66 2.67 -15.37
CA VAL A 156 9.75 1.89 -14.13
C VAL A 156 8.63 0.86 -14.08
N LEU A 157 8.96 -0.37 -13.68
CA LEU A 157 7.99 -1.40 -13.31
C LEU A 157 8.14 -1.64 -11.81
N ASP A 158 7.12 -1.29 -11.03
CA ASP A 158 7.08 -1.53 -9.58
C ASP A 158 6.15 -2.71 -9.28
N GLU A 159 6.57 -3.60 -8.37
CA GLU A 159 5.94 -4.88 -8.09
C GLU A 159 5.63 -5.68 -9.39
N ALA A 160 6.67 -5.89 -10.19
CA ALA A 160 6.54 -6.52 -11.52
C ALA A 160 6.00 -7.96 -11.45
N ASP A 161 6.43 -8.75 -10.47
CA ASP A 161 5.88 -10.07 -10.12
C ASP A 161 4.36 -10.03 -9.97
N ARG A 162 3.85 -9.06 -9.20
CA ARG A 162 2.40 -8.90 -8.99
C ARG A 162 1.65 -8.55 -10.25
N MET A 163 2.23 -7.76 -11.14
CA MET A 163 1.59 -7.48 -12.43
C MET A 163 1.46 -8.76 -13.28
N LEU A 164 2.44 -9.67 -13.20
CA LEU A 164 2.35 -10.96 -13.91
C LEU A 164 1.33 -11.91 -13.27
N ASP A 165 1.27 -11.97 -11.94
CA ASP A 165 0.24 -12.75 -11.22
C ASP A 165 -1.19 -12.31 -11.58
N MET A 166 -1.36 -11.04 -11.97
CA MET A 166 -2.63 -10.44 -12.37
C MET A 166 -2.91 -10.60 -13.88
N GLY A 167 -2.01 -11.23 -14.64
CA GLY A 167 -2.17 -11.45 -16.07
C GLY A 167 -1.82 -10.25 -16.95
N PHE A 168 -1.17 -9.20 -16.44
CA PHE A 168 -0.83 -7.99 -17.21
C PHE A 168 0.39 -8.14 -18.13
N PHE A 169 0.86 -9.37 -18.39
CA PHE A 169 2.04 -9.59 -19.22
C PHE A 169 1.90 -8.96 -20.61
N ASP A 170 0.78 -9.22 -21.30
CA ASP A 170 0.55 -8.72 -22.65
C ASP A 170 0.30 -7.21 -22.67
N ASP A 171 -0.39 -6.66 -21.66
CA ASP A 171 -0.59 -5.22 -21.49
C ASP A 171 0.74 -4.49 -21.34
N ILE A 172 1.63 -4.99 -20.45
CA ILE A 172 2.98 -4.43 -20.26
C ILE A 172 3.76 -4.49 -21.56
N ALA A 173 3.76 -5.64 -22.24
CA ALA A 173 4.47 -5.79 -23.51
C ALA A 173 3.96 -4.80 -24.56
N THR A 174 2.65 -4.51 -24.59
CA THR A 174 2.04 -3.54 -25.50
C THR A 174 2.43 -2.11 -25.17
N VAL A 175 2.39 -1.72 -23.89
CA VAL A 175 2.84 -0.41 -23.43
C VAL A 175 4.33 -0.19 -23.76
N VAL A 176 5.17 -1.19 -23.52
CA VAL A 176 6.61 -1.10 -23.78
C VAL A 176 6.93 -0.92 -25.27
N ARG A 177 6.17 -1.55 -26.17
CA ARG A 177 6.34 -1.37 -27.62
C ARG A 177 6.07 0.05 -28.09
N GLN A 178 5.24 0.81 -27.37
CA GLN A 178 4.94 2.22 -27.65
C GLN A 178 5.97 3.18 -27.03
N CYS A 179 6.85 2.68 -26.15
CA CYS A 179 7.91 3.48 -25.55
C CYS A 179 9.09 3.66 -26.52
N PRO A 180 9.83 4.78 -26.46
CA PRO A 180 11.07 4.96 -27.18
C PRO A 180 12.05 3.83 -26.87
N ALA A 181 12.80 3.44 -27.90
CA ALA A 181 13.80 2.40 -27.77
C ALA A 181 14.93 2.86 -26.83
N ASP A 182 15.43 4.07 -27.02
CA ASP A 182 16.45 4.69 -26.16
C ASP A 182 15.81 5.31 -24.91
N ARG A 183 15.70 4.50 -23.86
CA ARG A 183 15.24 4.89 -22.53
C ARG A 183 15.94 4.05 -21.48
N GLN A 184 15.97 4.54 -20.26
CA GLN A 184 16.34 3.72 -19.10
C GLN A 184 15.11 2.95 -18.60
N THR A 185 15.29 1.67 -18.30
CA THR A 185 14.25 0.83 -17.70
C THR A 185 14.70 0.32 -16.33
N LEU A 186 13.87 0.51 -15.31
CA LEU A 186 14.09 0.04 -13.94
C LEU A 186 13.00 -0.96 -13.55
N LEU A 187 13.37 -2.19 -13.21
CA LEU A 187 12.45 -3.26 -12.81
C LEU A 187 12.64 -3.57 -11.33
N PHE A 188 11.58 -3.39 -10.55
CA PHE A 188 11.53 -3.71 -9.13
C PHE A 188 10.53 -4.85 -8.87
N SER A 189 10.97 -5.86 -8.14
CA SER A 189 10.17 -7.05 -7.85
C SER A 189 10.53 -7.63 -6.48
N ALA A 190 9.61 -8.34 -5.82
CA ALA A 190 9.94 -9.09 -4.60
C ALA A 190 10.49 -10.46 -4.97
N THR A 191 9.86 -11.12 -5.94
CA THR A 191 10.25 -12.44 -6.46
C THR A 191 10.78 -12.34 -7.90
N TYR A 192 11.44 -13.40 -8.37
CA TYR A 192 12.00 -13.46 -9.73
C TYR A 192 11.65 -14.77 -10.45
N PRO A 193 10.34 -15.05 -10.68
CA PRO A 193 9.92 -16.25 -11.39
C PRO A 193 10.28 -16.18 -12.88
N GLU A 194 10.11 -17.30 -13.59
CA GLU A 194 10.42 -17.43 -15.02
C GLU A 194 9.71 -16.37 -15.90
N GLY A 195 8.48 -16.01 -15.54
CA GLY A 195 7.73 -14.93 -16.19
C GLY A 195 8.44 -13.58 -16.12
N ILE A 196 9.02 -13.24 -14.96
CA ILE A 196 9.81 -12.02 -14.78
C ILE A 196 11.13 -12.11 -15.55
N ALA A 197 11.78 -13.27 -15.56
CA ALA A 197 12.99 -13.47 -16.37
C ALA A 197 12.69 -13.22 -17.86
N LYS A 198 11.61 -13.79 -18.40
CA LYS A 198 11.16 -13.57 -19.79
C LYS A 198 10.81 -12.10 -20.06
N LEU A 199 10.12 -11.44 -19.14
CA LEU A 199 9.78 -10.03 -19.28
C LEU A 199 11.05 -9.16 -19.29
N SER A 200 11.96 -9.38 -18.35
CA SER A 200 13.18 -8.61 -18.17
C SER A 200 14.05 -8.61 -19.44
N GLN A 201 14.23 -9.79 -20.07
CA GLN A 201 15.00 -9.96 -21.30
C GLN A 201 14.40 -9.20 -22.49
N ARG A 202 13.10 -8.95 -22.49
CA ARG A 202 12.41 -8.24 -23.58
C ARG A 202 12.47 -6.72 -23.43
N ILE A 203 12.54 -6.20 -22.19
CA ILE A 203 12.31 -4.78 -21.92
C ILE A 203 13.54 -4.02 -21.43
N LEU A 204 14.57 -4.73 -20.92
CA LEU A 204 15.82 -4.15 -20.39
C LEU A 204 16.99 -4.33 -21.37
N ARG A 205 18.00 -3.47 -21.24
CA ARG A 205 19.24 -3.49 -22.02
C ARG A 205 20.46 -3.52 -21.10
N ASN A 206 21.19 -4.65 -21.11
CA ASN A 206 22.37 -4.86 -20.25
C ASN A 206 22.14 -4.43 -18.78
N PRO A 207 21.06 -4.90 -18.13
CA PRO A 207 20.69 -4.43 -16.81
C PRO A 207 21.74 -4.80 -15.77
N LYS A 208 21.92 -3.93 -14.78
CA LYS A 208 22.61 -4.28 -13.54
C LYS A 208 21.64 -5.01 -12.62
N GLU A 209 22.10 -6.07 -11.96
CA GLU A 209 21.29 -6.82 -11.01
C GLU A 209 21.70 -6.52 -9.57
N VAL A 210 20.73 -6.08 -8.79
CA VAL A 210 20.82 -5.92 -7.33
C VAL A 210 19.85 -6.92 -6.71
N LYS A 211 20.40 -7.88 -5.99
CA LYS A 211 19.63 -8.86 -5.22
C LYS A 211 20.03 -8.73 -3.77
N LEU A 212 19.11 -8.25 -2.95
CA LEU A 212 19.28 -8.32 -1.50
C LEU A 212 18.78 -9.69 -1.05
N GLN A 213 19.71 -10.52 -0.57
CA GLN A 213 19.31 -11.72 0.15
C GLN A 213 18.79 -11.30 1.51
N GLU A 214 17.52 -11.58 1.77
CA GLU A 214 16.99 -11.47 3.11
C GLU A 214 17.31 -12.75 3.87
N ARG A 215 17.93 -12.58 5.04
CA ARG A 215 17.57 -13.44 6.17
C ARG A 215 16.24 -12.89 6.65
N HIS A 216 15.17 -13.67 6.52
CA HIS A 216 13.97 -13.40 7.30
C HIS A 216 14.42 -13.34 8.76
N ASP A 217 14.35 -12.16 9.37
CA ASP A 217 14.46 -12.06 10.81
C ASP A 217 13.12 -12.54 11.38
N ASP A 218 12.87 -13.84 11.20
CA ASP A 218 11.72 -14.60 11.66
C ASP A 218 11.56 -14.51 13.18
N SER A 219 12.56 -13.94 13.87
CA SER A 219 12.59 -13.65 15.30
C SER A 219 11.50 -12.68 15.76
N LYS A 220 10.98 -11.78 14.90
CA LYS A 220 9.99 -10.74 15.30
C LYS A 220 8.53 -11.10 15.07
N ILE A 221 8.25 -12.12 14.25
CA ILE A 221 6.87 -12.59 13.99
C ILE A 221 6.62 -13.84 14.82
N ARG A 222 5.72 -13.74 15.79
CA ARG A 222 5.26 -14.90 16.58
C ARG A 222 4.18 -15.62 15.78
N GLN A 223 4.54 -16.77 15.23
CA GLN A 223 3.67 -17.58 14.39
C GLN A 223 3.05 -18.70 15.20
N ARG A 224 1.73 -18.89 15.11
CA ARG A 224 1.00 -19.99 15.76
C ARG A 224 -0.02 -20.59 14.81
N PHE A 225 -0.12 -21.91 14.82
CA PHE A 225 -1.10 -22.66 14.06
C PHE A 225 -2.12 -23.29 15.01
N TYR A 226 -3.39 -23.26 14.61
CA TYR A 226 -4.50 -23.83 15.36
C TYR A 226 -5.25 -24.81 14.46
N GLU A 227 -5.38 -26.05 14.94
CA GLU A 227 -6.18 -27.05 14.26
C GLU A 227 -7.67 -26.73 14.44
N VAL A 228 -8.41 -26.65 13.33
CA VAL A 228 -9.83 -26.35 13.34
C VAL A 228 -10.64 -27.26 12.42
N THR A 229 -11.90 -27.47 12.77
CA THR A 229 -12.90 -27.99 11.83
C THR A 229 -13.49 -26.85 11.01
N ASP A 230 -14.00 -27.14 9.81
CA ASP A 230 -14.64 -26.12 8.96
C ASP A 230 -15.82 -25.43 9.65
N SER A 231 -16.57 -26.17 10.47
CA SER A 231 -17.71 -25.63 11.21
C SER A 231 -17.32 -24.58 12.25
N GLN A 232 -16.13 -24.69 12.86
CA GLN A 232 -15.68 -23.78 13.92
C GLN A 232 -14.70 -22.72 13.42
N ARG A 233 -14.16 -22.85 12.21
CA ARG A 233 -13.12 -21.98 11.63
C ARG A 233 -13.43 -20.48 11.78
N LEU A 234 -14.61 -20.05 11.35
CA LEU A 234 -14.97 -18.62 11.41
C LEU A 234 -15.12 -18.13 12.85
N HIS A 235 -15.68 -18.96 13.73
CA HIS A 235 -15.82 -18.62 15.15
C HIS A 235 -14.45 -18.57 15.86
N ALA A 236 -13.50 -19.41 15.45
CA ALA A 236 -12.14 -19.42 15.99
C ALA A 236 -11.41 -18.10 15.78
N VAL A 237 -11.66 -17.40 14.65
CA VAL A 237 -11.13 -16.04 14.43
C VAL A 237 -11.57 -15.09 15.56
N GLY A 238 -12.85 -15.17 15.97
CA GLY A 238 -13.38 -14.40 17.09
C GLY A 238 -12.69 -14.73 18.42
N LEU A 239 -12.44 -16.01 18.70
CA LEU A 239 -11.72 -16.46 19.91
C LEU A 239 -10.29 -15.88 19.94
N LEU A 240 -9.57 -15.96 18.82
CA LEU A 240 -8.23 -15.38 18.70
C LEU A 240 -8.25 -13.87 18.96
N LEU A 241 -9.20 -13.14 18.37
CA LEU A 241 -9.32 -11.69 18.55
C LEU A 241 -9.68 -11.29 19.98
N LYS A 242 -10.51 -12.09 20.68
CA LYS A 242 -10.82 -11.89 22.10
C LYS A 242 -9.61 -12.11 22.99
N HIS A 243 -8.80 -13.13 22.69
CA HIS A 243 -7.61 -13.48 23.46
C HIS A 243 -6.49 -12.46 23.27
N TYR A 244 -6.11 -12.18 22.02
CA TYR A 244 -4.94 -11.35 21.72
C TYR A 244 -5.24 -9.84 21.74
N ARG A 245 -6.51 -9.43 21.55
CA ARG A 245 -6.97 -8.03 21.53
C ARG A 245 -6.12 -7.07 20.67
N PRO A 246 -5.70 -7.46 19.45
CA PRO A 246 -4.92 -6.56 18.59
C PRO A 246 -5.75 -5.33 18.18
N VAL A 247 -5.10 -4.17 18.09
CA VAL A 247 -5.76 -2.95 17.64
C VAL A 247 -6.04 -2.98 16.14
N SER A 248 -5.14 -3.58 15.35
CA SER A 248 -5.27 -3.72 13.90
C SER A 248 -4.97 -5.14 13.44
N THR A 249 -5.94 -5.75 12.76
CA THR A 249 -5.84 -7.11 12.22
C THR A 249 -6.22 -7.17 10.76
N LEU A 250 -5.46 -7.93 9.97
CA LEU A 250 -5.84 -8.34 8.62
C LEU A 250 -6.15 -9.84 8.62
N ALA A 251 -7.39 -10.20 8.32
CA ALA A 251 -7.85 -11.58 8.22
C ALA A 251 -7.97 -12.00 6.75
N PHE A 252 -7.15 -12.95 6.32
CA PHE A 252 -7.11 -13.46 4.96
C PHE A 252 -8.04 -14.66 4.77
N CYS A 253 -8.98 -14.52 3.85
CA CYS A 253 -9.89 -15.56 3.39
C CYS A 253 -9.57 -15.92 1.94
N ASN A 254 -9.72 -17.17 1.53
CA ASN A 254 -9.46 -17.54 0.13
C ASN A 254 -10.60 -17.10 -0.81
N THR A 255 -11.83 -16.94 -0.31
CA THR A 255 -13.01 -16.62 -1.13
C THR A 255 -13.75 -15.37 -0.67
N LYS A 256 -14.47 -14.73 -1.60
CA LYS A 256 -15.34 -13.58 -1.30
C LYS A 256 -16.51 -13.95 -0.39
N GLN A 257 -17.07 -15.16 -0.56
CA GLN A 257 -18.17 -15.62 0.25
C GLN A 257 -17.75 -15.77 1.71
N GLN A 258 -16.61 -16.41 1.96
CA GLN A 258 -16.08 -16.54 3.30
C GLN A 258 -15.73 -15.18 3.94
N CYS A 259 -15.28 -14.19 3.15
CA CYS A 259 -15.10 -12.82 3.67
C CYS A 259 -16.41 -12.25 4.23
N ARG A 260 -17.55 -12.48 3.55
CA ARG A 260 -18.86 -12.03 4.00
C ARG A 260 -19.32 -12.78 5.25
N ASP A 261 -19.20 -14.11 5.22
CA ASP A 261 -19.61 -14.96 6.34
C ASP A 261 -18.81 -14.63 7.61
N LEU A 262 -17.49 -14.42 7.47
CA LEU A 262 -16.64 -13.99 8.59
C LEU A 262 -17.03 -12.60 9.11
N LEU A 263 -17.31 -11.65 8.21
CA LEU A 263 -17.74 -10.31 8.59
C LEU A 263 -19.00 -10.34 9.46
N ASP A 264 -19.98 -11.17 9.10
CA ASP A 264 -21.23 -11.32 9.84
C ASP A 264 -20.99 -11.95 11.23
N VAL A 265 -20.16 -13.00 11.30
CA VAL A 265 -19.76 -13.62 12.57
C VAL A 265 -19.08 -12.62 13.51
N LEU A 266 -18.10 -11.86 13.01
CA LEU A 266 -17.36 -10.90 13.83
C LEU A 266 -18.26 -9.77 14.34
N ARG A 267 -19.14 -9.24 13.49
CA ARG A 267 -20.10 -8.19 13.89
C ARG A 267 -21.10 -8.69 14.93
N ALA A 268 -21.62 -9.91 14.77
CA ALA A 268 -22.50 -10.53 15.76
C ALA A 268 -21.81 -10.71 17.13
N GLN A 269 -20.48 -10.85 17.14
CA GLN A 269 -19.67 -10.96 18.35
C GLN A 269 -19.22 -9.61 18.92
N GLY A 270 -19.70 -8.48 18.39
CA GLY A 270 -19.33 -7.14 18.87
C GLY A 270 -17.90 -6.73 18.47
N ILE A 271 -17.34 -7.34 17.43
CA ILE A 271 -16.05 -6.97 16.85
C ILE A 271 -16.30 -6.06 15.66
N HIS A 272 -15.67 -4.88 15.67
CA HIS A 272 -15.78 -3.96 14.54
C HIS A 272 -14.88 -4.41 13.40
N ALA A 273 -15.51 -4.82 12.31
CA ALA A 273 -14.85 -5.35 11.12
C ALA A 273 -15.43 -4.75 9.84
N LEU A 274 -14.58 -4.64 8.83
CA LEU A 274 -14.91 -4.27 7.45
C LEU A 274 -14.36 -5.34 6.50
N ALA A 275 -15.00 -5.54 5.36
CA ALA A 275 -14.51 -6.43 4.33
C ALA A 275 -13.96 -5.65 3.12
N LEU A 276 -12.95 -6.22 2.48
CA LEU A 276 -12.36 -5.73 1.24
C LEU A 276 -12.33 -6.87 0.22
N HIS A 277 -13.23 -6.82 -0.76
CA HIS A 277 -13.34 -7.80 -1.83
C HIS A 277 -13.63 -7.14 -3.18
N GLY A 278 -13.40 -7.86 -4.28
CA GLY A 278 -13.49 -7.33 -5.64
C GLY A 278 -14.91 -7.05 -6.17
N GLU A 279 -15.91 -6.89 -5.32
CA GLU A 279 -17.26 -6.42 -5.72
C GLU A 279 -17.54 -4.99 -5.25
N LEU A 280 -16.71 -4.46 -4.34
CA LEU A 280 -16.83 -3.08 -3.88
C LEU A 280 -16.55 -2.11 -5.02
N GLU A 281 -17.35 -1.05 -5.12
CA GLU A 281 -17.00 0.07 -5.97
C GLU A 281 -15.70 0.72 -5.47
N GLN A 282 -14.94 1.37 -6.35
CA GLN A 282 -13.66 1.97 -5.93
C GLN A 282 -13.80 2.96 -4.79
N ARG A 283 -14.90 3.71 -4.76
CA ARG A 283 -15.16 4.69 -3.71
C ARG A 283 -15.33 4.01 -2.35
N GLU A 284 -16.03 2.88 -2.31
CA GLU A 284 -16.23 2.09 -1.09
C GLU A 284 -14.91 1.45 -0.65
N ARG A 285 -14.16 0.90 -1.60
CA ARG A 285 -12.80 0.38 -1.39
C ARG A 285 -11.89 1.44 -0.75
N ASP A 286 -11.85 2.66 -1.29
CA ASP A 286 -11.06 3.75 -0.72
C ASP A 286 -11.49 4.08 0.71
N GLN A 287 -12.80 4.08 0.97
CA GLN A 287 -13.36 4.36 2.29
C GLN A 287 -12.99 3.29 3.33
N VAL A 288 -13.04 2.02 2.97
CA VAL A 288 -12.62 0.90 3.83
C VAL A 288 -11.13 1.03 4.15
N LEU A 289 -10.29 1.31 3.15
CA LEU A 289 -8.86 1.47 3.34
C LEU A 289 -8.49 2.68 4.19
N ILE A 290 -9.18 3.81 4.01
CA ILE A 290 -9.00 5.00 4.85
C ILE A 290 -9.36 4.69 6.29
N GLN A 291 -10.50 4.03 6.55
CA GLN A 291 -10.91 3.67 7.90
C GLN A 291 -9.91 2.73 8.57
N PHE A 292 -9.38 1.74 7.84
CA PHE A 292 -8.37 0.84 8.37
C PHE A 292 -7.04 1.56 8.66
N ALA A 293 -6.56 2.39 7.73
CA ALA A 293 -5.35 3.19 7.92
C ALA A 293 -5.48 4.22 9.07
N ASN A 294 -6.70 4.65 9.36
CA ASN A 294 -7.03 5.56 10.45
C ASN A 294 -7.15 4.87 11.82
N ARG A 295 -6.94 3.54 11.90
CA ARG A 295 -7.24 2.73 13.10
C ARG A 295 -8.71 2.91 13.55
N SER A 296 -9.61 3.05 12.57
CA SER A 296 -11.08 3.08 12.75
C SER A 296 -11.75 1.78 12.32
N CYS A 297 -10.97 0.72 12.11
CA CYS A 297 -11.44 -0.64 11.88
C CYS A 297 -10.48 -1.59 12.58
N SER A 298 -10.99 -2.45 13.47
CA SER A 298 -10.14 -3.41 14.20
C SER A 298 -9.73 -4.59 13.34
N VAL A 299 -10.64 -5.06 12.47
CA VAL A 299 -10.38 -6.21 11.61
C VAL A 299 -10.78 -5.91 10.16
N LEU A 300 -9.78 -5.88 9.27
CA LEU A 300 -10.01 -5.89 7.84
C LEU A 300 -10.04 -7.34 7.34
N VAL A 301 -11.18 -7.79 6.82
CA VAL A 301 -11.32 -9.11 6.20
C VAL A 301 -11.09 -8.97 4.70
N ALA A 302 -10.18 -9.73 4.11
CA ALA A 302 -9.86 -9.58 2.69
C ALA A 302 -9.45 -10.90 2.02
N THR A 303 -9.61 -10.95 0.70
CA THR A 303 -8.94 -11.96 -0.13
C THR A 303 -7.54 -11.49 -0.54
N ASP A 304 -6.66 -12.41 -0.94
CA ASP A 304 -5.32 -12.04 -1.43
C ASP A 304 -5.37 -11.01 -2.55
N VAL A 305 -6.27 -11.23 -3.52
CA VAL A 305 -6.45 -10.33 -4.66
C VAL A 305 -6.82 -8.93 -4.19
N ALA A 306 -7.73 -8.83 -3.22
CA ALA A 306 -8.19 -7.55 -2.71
C ALA A 306 -7.14 -6.86 -1.81
N ALA A 307 -6.30 -7.64 -1.14
CA ALA A 307 -5.25 -7.17 -0.24
C ALA A 307 -3.89 -6.90 -0.92
N ARG A 308 -3.73 -7.26 -2.20
CA ARG A 308 -2.54 -6.91 -3.00
C ARG A 308 -2.39 -5.39 -3.13
N GLY A 309 -1.14 -4.92 -3.13
CA GLY A 309 -0.81 -3.49 -3.24
C GLY A 309 -1.24 -2.64 -2.04
N LEU A 310 -1.77 -3.25 -0.97
CA LEU A 310 -2.06 -2.53 0.24
C LEU A 310 -0.77 -2.26 1.02
N ASP A 311 -0.27 -1.04 0.92
CA ASP A 311 0.69 -0.50 1.89
C ASP A 311 -0.06 -0.12 3.17
N ILE A 312 -0.42 -1.15 3.94
CA ILE A 312 -0.96 -0.96 5.28
C ILE A 312 0.22 -0.82 6.25
N ALA A 313 0.15 0.22 7.09
CA ALA A 313 1.05 0.40 8.21
C ALA A 313 1.12 -0.89 9.04
N GLN A 314 2.25 -1.10 9.72
CA GLN A 314 2.50 -2.29 10.52
C GLN A 314 1.29 -2.77 11.33
N LEU A 315 0.86 -4.01 11.05
CA LEU A 315 -0.27 -4.64 11.72
C LEU A 315 0.17 -5.30 13.02
N GLU A 316 -0.66 -5.24 14.05
CA GLU A 316 -0.42 -5.98 15.30
C GLU A 316 -0.68 -7.48 15.12
N ALA A 317 -1.65 -7.85 14.27
CA ALA A 317 -1.94 -9.23 13.94
C ALA A 317 -2.28 -9.45 12.45
N VAL A 318 -1.91 -10.62 11.95
CA VAL A 318 -2.41 -11.22 10.71
C VAL A 318 -3.05 -12.55 11.05
N ILE A 319 -4.25 -12.80 10.52
CA ILE A 319 -4.95 -14.08 10.68
C ILE A 319 -5.11 -14.72 9.30
N ASN A 320 -4.53 -15.91 9.11
CA ASN A 320 -4.83 -16.76 7.96
C ASN A 320 -6.05 -17.61 8.32
N VAL A 321 -7.23 -17.24 7.82
CA VAL A 321 -8.48 -17.98 8.07
C VAL A 321 -8.45 -19.30 7.32
N ASP A 322 -7.86 -19.30 6.12
CA ASP A 322 -7.51 -20.49 5.36
C ASP A 322 -6.01 -20.58 5.10
N VAL A 323 -5.51 -21.82 4.99
CA VAL A 323 -4.14 -22.07 4.56
C VAL A 323 -4.07 -21.88 3.05
N THR A 324 -3.22 -20.94 2.62
CA THR A 324 -2.93 -20.71 1.21
C THR A 324 -2.24 -21.93 0.59
N PRO A 325 -2.58 -22.31 -0.65
CA PRO A 325 -1.90 -23.41 -1.35
C PRO A 325 -0.46 -23.06 -1.76
N ASP A 326 -0.14 -21.75 -1.86
CA ASP A 326 1.17 -21.25 -2.25
C ASP A 326 1.95 -20.77 -1.01
N PRO A 327 3.09 -21.39 -0.66
CA PRO A 327 3.94 -20.97 0.45
C PRO A 327 4.49 -19.55 0.33
N GLU A 328 4.77 -19.06 -0.88
CA GLU A 328 5.24 -17.69 -1.08
C GLU A 328 4.15 -16.68 -0.70
N VAL A 329 2.88 -17.01 -0.98
CA VAL A 329 1.75 -16.20 -0.54
C VAL A 329 1.67 -16.17 1.00
N HIS A 330 1.94 -17.30 1.68
CA HIS A 330 1.93 -17.34 3.15
C HIS A 330 2.93 -16.35 3.73
N VAL A 331 4.17 -16.39 3.26
CA VAL A 331 5.25 -15.46 3.66
C VAL A 331 4.83 -14.00 3.41
N HIS A 332 4.18 -13.71 2.29
CA HIS A 332 3.68 -12.37 1.97
C HIS A 332 2.53 -11.90 2.87
N ARG A 333 1.64 -12.80 3.30
CA ARG A 333 0.55 -12.50 4.23
C ARG A 333 1.10 -12.14 5.61
N ILE A 334 1.95 -13.00 6.17
CA ILE A 334 2.50 -12.80 7.52
C ILE A 334 3.50 -11.63 7.57
N GLY A 335 4.19 -11.33 6.47
CA GLY A 335 5.08 -10.18 6.35
C GLY A 335 4.40 -8.80 6.47
N ARG A 336 3.08 -8.76 6.72
CA ARG A 336 2.31 -7.54 7.04
C ARG A 336 2.36 -7.16 8.51
N THR A 337 2.87 -8.05 9.36
CA THR A 337 3.12 -7.81 10.80
C THR A 337 4.62 -7.92 11.12
N GLY A 338 5.04 -7.53 12.33
CA GLY A 338 6.43 -7.68 12.80
C GLY A 338 7.49 -6.85 12.05
N ARG A 339 7.15 -5.61 11.67
CA ARG A 339 8.07 -4.64 11.04
C ARG A 339 8.71 -3.72 12.12
N ALA A 340 9.67 -2.87 11.76
CA ALA A 340 10.17 -1.74 12.58
C ALA A 340 10.22 -1.94 14.13
N ASP A 341 11.03 -2.89 14.61
CA ASP A 341 11.31 -3.19 16.04
C ASP A 341 10.15 -3.62 16.95
N GLU A 342 8.91 -3.73 16.43
CA GLU A 342 7.77 -4.22 17.20
C GLU A 342 7.41 -5.68 16.85
N ASN A 343 6.99 -6.45 17.86
CA ASN A 343 6.58 -7.84 17.70
C ASN A 343 5.18 -7.95 17.10
N GLY A 344 5.01 -8.87 16.16
CA GLY A 344 3.74 -9.15 15.48
C GLY A 344 3.18 -10.54 15.79
N TRP A 345 1.86 -10.72 15.61
CA TRP A 345 1.23 -12.05 15.62
C TRP A 345 0.85 -12.49 14.21
N ALA A 346 1.23 -13.71 13.84
CA ALA A 346 0.69 -14.40 12.68
C ALA A 346 -0.02 -15.67 13.16
N LEU A 347 -1.35 -15.68 13.04
CA LEU A 347 -2.20 -16.75 13.55
C LEU A 347 -2.82 -17.47 12.36
N SER A 348 -2.59 -18.77 12.23
CA SER A 348 -3.10 -19.56 11.12
C SER A 348 -4.08 -20.62 11.61
N LEU A 349 -5.24 -20.68 10.96
CA LEU A 349 -6.21 -21.75 11.16
C LEU A 349 -6.02 -22.79 10.06
N ALA A 350 -5.98 -24.06 10.43
CA ALA A 350 -5.78 -25.16 9.50
C ALA A 350 -6.69 -26.33 9.83
N SER A 351 -7.36 -26.87 8.81
CA SER A 351 -8.11 -28.13 8.91
C SER A 351 -7.28 -29.30 8.41
N MET A 352 -7.74 -30.53 8.71
CA MET A 352 -7.03 -31.76 8.35
C MET A 352 -6.77 -31.92 6.84
N ASP A 353 -7.67 -31.42 5.98
CA ASP A 353 -7.51 -31.42 4.52
C ASP A 353 -6.48 -30.40 4.02
N GLU A 354 -6.08 -29.45 4.86
CA GLU A 354 -5.07 -28.43 4.54
C GLU A 354 -3.66 -28.82 5.00
N MET A 355 -3.47 -29.95 5.70
CA MET A 355 -2.17 -30.36 6.27
C MET A 355 -1.07 -30.51 5.21
N GLY A 356 -1.41 -30.95 4.00
CA GLY A 356 -0.44 -30.99 2.90
C GLY A 356 0.09 -29.59 2.51
N ARG A 357 -0.75 -28.55 2.63
CA ARG A 357 -0.33 -27.15 2.39
C ARG A 357 0.51 -26.64 3.55
N VAL A 358 0.20 -27.02 4.78
CA VAL A 358 1.04 -26.70 5.95
C VAL A 358 2.44 -27.28 5.77
N GLY A 359 2.57 -28.55 5.35
CA GLY A 359 3.87 -29.17 5.08
C GLY A 359 4.69 -28.42 4.01
N ASN A 360 4.04 -27.95 2.93
CA ASN A 360 4.72 -27.13 1.92
C ASN A 360 5.21 -25.78 2.50
N ILE A 361 4.48 -25.20 3.45
CA ILE A 361 4.89 -23.97 4.15
C ILE A 361 6.09 -24.25 5.06
N GLU A 362 6.08 -25.36 5.80
CA GLU A 362 7.20 -25.78 6.66
C GLU A 362 8.48 -26.00 5.85
N GLU A 363 8.38 -26.68 4.70
CA GLU A 363 9.50 -26.90 3.79
C GLU A 363 10.06 -25.58 3.26
N ALA A 364 9.19 -24.66 2.82
CA ALA A 364 9.59 -23.35 2.32
C ALA A 364 10.22 -22.46 3.40
N MET A 365 9.76 -22.56 4.65
CA MET A 365 10.30 -21.82 5.79
C MET A 365 11.52 -22.51 6.42
N GLY A 366 11.77 -23.78 6.11
CA GLY A 366 12.85 -24.58 6.69
C GLY A 366 12.67 -24.87 8.19
N ARG A 367 11.44 -24.80 8.71
CA ARG A 367 11.11 -25.07 10.13
C ARG A 367 9.68 -25.57 10.28
N GLU A 368 9.45 -26.41 11.29
CA GLU A 368 8.12 -26.89 11.68
C GLU A 368 7.28 -25.75 12.27
N VAL A 369 5.96 -25.81 12.08
CA VAL A 369 5.03 -24.84 12.67
C VAL A 369 4.72 -25.17 14.13
N GLU A 370 4.44 -24.14 14.92
CA GLU A 370 4.07 -24.29 16.33
C GLU A 370 2.54 -24.44 16.46
N TRP A 371 2.08 -25.65 16.83
CA TRP A 371 0.67 -25.96 17.03
C TRP A 371 0.19 -25.60 18.44
N HIS A 372 -0.98 -24.99 18.51
CA HIS A 372 -1.70 -24.60 19.73
C HIS A 372 -3.15 -25.05 19.66
N LYS A 373 -3.80 -25.23 20.81
CA LYS A 373 -5.22 -25.60 20.85
C LYS A 373 -6.10 -24.39 21.10
N LEU A 374 -7.33 -24.42 20.57
CA LEU A 374 -8.28 -23.33 20.79
C LEU A 374 -8.79 -23.24 22.24
N ASP A 375 -8.77 -24.34 22.99
CA ASP A 375 -9.19 -24.38 24.39
C ASP A 375 -8.18 -23.72 25.35
N GLU A 376 -6.96 -23.45 24.88
CA GLU A 376 -5.93 -22.69 25.61
C GLU A 376 -6.15 -21.17 25.53
N LEU A 377 -7.07 -20.71 24.67
CA LEU A 377 -7.36 -19.29 24.50
C LEU A 377 -8.23 -18.75 25.66
N ASP A 378 -7.68 -17.82 26.42
CA ASP A 378 -8.47 -17.03 27.37
C ASP A 378 -9.43 -16.10 26.60
N THR A 379 -10.73 -16.34 26.78
CA THR A 379 -11.81 -15.57 26.17
C THR A 379 -12.74 -14.94 27.21
N GLY A 380 -12.29 -14.83 28.48
CA GLY A 380 -13.09 -14.26 29.57
C GLY A 380 -13.41 -12.77 29.42
N ASN A 381 -12.79 -12.09 28.44
CA ASN A 381 -13.10 -10.70 28.11
C ASN A 381 -14.18 -10.61 27.02
N ASP A 382 -15.42 -10.39 27.45
CA ASP A 382 -16.56 -10.15 26.56
C ASP A 382 -16.74 -8.69 26.14
N ALA A 383 -15.79 -7.80 26.47
CA ALA A 383 -15.84 -6.43 25.99
C ALA A 383 -15.74 -6.39 24.46
N PRO A 384 -16.58 -5.59 23.78
CA PRO A 384 -16.46 -5.35 22.34
C PRO A 384 -15.02 -5.03 21.92
N LEU A 385 -14.58 -5.56 20.78
CA LEU A 385 -13.31 -5.18 20.17
C LEU A 385 -13.60 -4.02 19.22
N LEU A 386 -13.43 -2.81 19.74
CA LEU A 386 -13.68 -1.57 19.01
C LEU A 386 -12.34 -0.88 18.68
N PRO A 387 -12.23 -0.24 17.52
CA PRO A 387 -11.04 0.50 17.15
C PRO A 387 -10.89 1.75 18.03
N PRO A 388 -9.66 2.20 18.33
CA PRO A 388 -9.41 3.35 19.19
C PRO A 388 -9.86 4.68 18.57
N MET A 389 -9.95 4.73 17.24
CA MET A 389 -10.37 5.92 16.50
C MET A 389 -11.73 5.67 15.83
N GLU A 390 -12.42 6.75 15.49
CA GLU A 390 -13.52 6.77 14.53
C GLU A 390 -13.19 7.75 13.39
N THR A 391 -13.61 7.42 12.17
CA THR A 391 -13.35 8.28 11.01
C THR A 391 -14.58 9.12 10.70
N LEU A 392 -14.40 10.44 10.70
CA LEU A 392 -15.38 11.41 10.23
C LEU A 392 -15.15 11.71 8.75
N GLN A 393 -16.22 11.71 7.96
CA GLN A 393 -16.22 12.19 6.58
C GLN A 393 -16.81 13.59 6.51
N ILE A 394 -16.02 14.53 6.01
CA ILE A 394 -16.39 15.89 5.68
C ILE A 394 -16.66 15.94 4.16
N LEU A 395 -17.84 16.42 3.77
CA LEU A 395 -18.15 16.71 2.37
C LEU A 395 -17.39 17.97 1.93
N GLY A 396 -16.41 17.78 1.06
CA GLY A 396 -15.46 18.80 0.63
C GLY A 396 -14.02 18.27 0.69
N GLY A 397 -13.24 18.50 -0.37
CA GLY A 397 -11.86 18.07 -0.49
C GLY A 397 -11.00 19.12 -1.19
N ARG A 398 -10.08 18.65 -2.04
CA ARG A 398 -9.14 19.52 -2.77
C ARG A 398 -9.85 20.51 -3.69
N LYS A 399 -11.00 20.15 -4.29
CA LYS A 399 -11.78 21.07 -5.14
C LYS A 399 -12.30 22.28 -4.38
N GLU A 400 -12.68 22.07 -3.12
CA GLU A 400 -13.11 23.11 -2.20
C GLU A 400 -11.93 23.81 -1.51
N LYS A 401 -10.69 23.51 -1.93
CA LYS A 401 -9.43 24.04 -1.39
C LYS A 401 -9.24 23.73 0.10
N ILE A 402 -9.80 22.61 0.58
CA ILE A 402 -9.58 22.12 1.93
C ILE A 402 -8.18 21.50 2.00
N ARG A 403 -7.44 21.84 3.06
CA ARG A 403 -6.12 21.30 3.39
C ARG A 403 -6.17 20.61 4.76
N PRO A 404 -5.25 19.68 5.06
CA PRO A 404 -5.21 19.04 6.38
C PRO A 404 -5.16 20.04 7.55
N GLY A 405 -4.41 21.13 7.40
CA GLY A 405 -4.32 22.19 8.41
C GLY A 405 -5.65 22.92 8.66
N ASP A 406 -6.51 23.03 7.65
CA ASP A 406 -7.85 23.64 7.83
C ASP A 406 -8.73 22.77 8.74
N VAL A 407 -8.66 21.45 8.56
CA VAL A 407 -9.40 20.47 9.37
C VAL A 407 -8.85 20.40 10.79
N LEU A 408 -7.52 20.36 10.92
CA LEU A 408 -6.87 20.37 12.23
C LEU A 408 -7.20 21.65 13.01
N GLY A 409 -7.17 22.81 12.36
CA GLY A 409 -7.53 24.09 12.97
C GLY A 409 -8.99 24.14 13.43
N ALA A 410 -9.93 23.61 12.65
CA ALA A 410 -11.33 23.54 13.05
C ALA A 410 -11.56 22.64 14.28
N LEU A 411 -10.82 21.52 14.37
CA LEU A 411 -10.94 20.58 15.50
C LEU A 411 -10.25 21.09 16.77
N THR A 412 -9.06 21.67 16.64
CA THR A 412 -8.24 22.06 17.80
C THR A 412 -8.50 23.49 18.28
N GLY A 413 -8.80 24.40 17.35
CA GLY A 413 -9.17 25.78 17.64
C GLY A 413 -10.66 25.88 17.99
N ASP A 414 -11.50 25.91 16.96
CA ASP A 414 -12.94 26.21 17.10
C ASP A 414 -13.69 25.19 17.96
N ALA A 415 -13.33 23.91 17.83
CA ALA A 415 -13.98 22.83 18.57
C ALA A 415 -13.29 22.48 19.91
N GLY A 416 -12.07 22.97 20.15
CA GLY A 416 -11.35 22.86 21.43
C GLY A 416 -10.82 21.47 21.78
N PHE A 417 -10.63 20.57 20.81
CA PHE A 417 -10.01 19.26 21.05
C PHE A 417 -8.48 19.35 21.10
N ARG A 418 -7.83 18.39 21.77
CA ARG A 418 -6.37 18.35 21.78
C ARG A 418 -5.85 17.73 20.49
N GLY A 419 -4.69 18.22 20.02
CA GLY A 419 -4.09 17.74 18.77
C GLY A 419 -3.73 16.25 18.77
N ASP A 420 -3.42 15.67 19.93
CA ASP A 420 -3.10 14.24 20.07
C ASP A 420 -4.33 13.32 20.00
N GLN A 421 -5.53 13.88 20.11
CA GLN A 421 -6.79 13.16 19.91
C GLN A 421 -7.21 13.12 18.44
N ILE A 422 -6.50 13.85 17.57
CA ILE A 422 -6.76 13.93 16.14
C ILE A 422 -5.71 13.08 15.41
N GLY A 423 -6.18 12.05 14.72
CA GLY A 423 -5.32 11.19 13.93
C GLY A 423 -5.11 11.71 12.51
N LYS A 424 -4.89 10.78 11.59
CA LYS A 424 -4.59 11.09 10.19
C LYS A 424 -5.75 11.84 9.51
N ILE A 425 -5.38 12.82 8.68
CA ILE A 425 -6.31 13.60 7.86
C ILE A 425 -6.03 13.31 6.39
N ASN A 426 -6.98 12.67 5.72
CA ASN A 426 -6.90 12.29 4.31
C ASN A 426 -7.83 13.17 3.48
N VAL A 427 -7.23 14.08 2.69
CA VAL A 427 -7.99 14.95 1.78
C VAL A 427 -8.01 14.33 0.38
N THR A 428 -9.19 13.94 -0.09
CA THR A 428 -9.43 13.47 -1.45
C THR A 428 -9.89 14.62 -2.35
N GLU A 429 -10.26 14.34 -3.59
CA GLU A 429 -10.76 15.37 -4.52
C GLU A 429 -12.06 16.03 -4.01
N PHE A 430 -12.98 15.23 -3.46
CA PHE A 430 -14.35 15.64 -3.11
C PHE A 430 -14.70 15.48 -1.63
N SER A 431 -13.87 14.83 -0.85
CA SER A 431 -14.13 14.58 0.57
C SER A 431 -12.86 14.65 1.39
N THR A 432 -13.01 14.95 2.66
CA THR A 432 -11.93 14.89 3.63
C THR A 432 -12.31 13.93 4.73
N TYR A 433 -11.40 13.03 5.08
CA TYR A 433 -11.58 12.07 6.15
C TYR A 433 -10.63 12.42 7.28
N VAL A 434 -11.11 12.41 8.52
CA VAL A 434 -10.28 12.66 9.70
C VAL A 434 -10.56 11.60 10.75
N ALA A 435 -9.50 10.96 11.23
CA ALA A 435 -9.57 10.08 12.39
C ALA A 435 -9.63 10.93 13.66
N VAL A 436 -10.53 10.60 14.58
CA VAL A 436 -10.62 11.20 15.91
C VAL A 436 -10.73 10.10 16.95
N GLU A 437 -10.20 10.33 18.15
CA GLU A 437 -10.31 9.38 19.25
C GLU A 437 -11.79 9.04 19.51
N ARG A 438 -12.09 7.74 19.68
CA ARG A 438 -13.47 7.23 19.80
C ARG A 438 -14.28 7.96 20.88
N GLY A 439 -13.65 8.31 22.00
CA GLY A 439 -14.31 9.03 23.11
C GLY A 439 -14.84 10.41 22.74
N ILE A 440 -14.26 11.09 21.74
CA ILE A 440 -14.65 12.46 21.34
C ILE A 440 -15.43 12.50 20.03
N ALA A 441 -15.54 11.39 19.30
CA ALA A 441 -16.02 11.35 17.92
C ALA A 441 -17.41 12.00 17.72
N ARG A 442 -18.37 11.66 18.59
CA ARG A 442 -19.74 12.23 18.55
C ARG A 442 -19.78 13.72 18.87
N GLU A 443 -18.90 14.18 19.78
CA GLU A 443 -18.82 15.61 20.07
C GLU A 443 -18.15 16.37 18.92
N ALA A 444 -17.08 15.81 18.35
CA ALA A 444 -16.40 16.36 17.19
C ALA A 444 -17.34 16.47 15.98
N LEU A 445 -18.15 15.43 15.71
CA LEU A 445 -19.18 15.45 14.68
C LEU A 445 -20.18 16.62 14.88
N ARG A 446 -20.70 16.79 16.11
CA ARG A 446 -21.66 17.86 16.42
C ARG A 446 -21.04 19.24 16.25
N LYS A 447 -19.84 19.45 16.81
CA LYS A 447 -19.13 20.74 16.73
C LYS A 447 -18.75 21.10 15.30
N LEU A 448 -18.27 20.15 14.50
CA LEU A 448 -17.94 20.41 13.10
C LEU A 448 -19.16 20.73 12.24
N ASN A 449 -20.30 20.06 12.46
CA ASN A 449 -21.55 20.39 11.75
C ASN A 449 -22.16 21.74 12.18
N ALA A 450 -21.92 22.17 13.41
CA ALA A 450 -22.35 23.48 13.92
C ALA A 450 -21.43 24.62 13.49
N GLY A 451 -20.14 24.33 13.30
CA GLY A 451 -19.10 25.30 12.98
C GLY A 451 -18.95 25.61 11.49
N THR A 452 -17.81 26.23 11.17
CA THR A 452 -17.40 26.50 9.79
C THR A 452 -15.97 26.08 9.57
N MET A 453 -15.65 25.64 8.36
CA MET A 453 -14.28 25.41 7.93
C MET A 453 -13.95 26.45 6.85
N LYS A 454 -12.95 27.30 7.10
CA LYS A 454 -12.62 28.45 6.24
C LYS A 454 -13.82 29.39 6.00
N GLY A 455 -14.62 29.62 7.04
CA GLY A 455 -15.82 30.48 6.95
C GLY A 455 -16.99 29.88 6.16
N LYS A 456 -16.92 28.61 5.74
CA LYS A 456 -18.03 27.90 5.08
C LYS A 456 -18.56 26.78 5.97
N LYS A 457 -19.88 26.60 5.98
CA LYS A 457 -20.50 25.42 6.61
C LYS A 457 -20.09 24.17 5.85
N VAL A 458 -19.72 23.14 6.60
CA VAL A 458 -19.39 21.81 6.05
C VAL A 458 -20.39 20.80 6.59
N ARG A 459 -20.68 19.77 5.79
CA ARG A 459 -21.47 18.62 6.23
C ARG A 459 -20.54 17.50 6.63
N VAL A 460 -20.71 17.00 7.84
CA VAL A 460 -19.88 15.94 8.40
C VAL A 460 -20.76 14.77 8.83
N ARG A 461 -20.31 13.54 8.56
CA ARG A 461 -20.93 12.31 9.06
C ARG A 461 -19.88 11.37 9.63
N LEU A 462 -20.30 10.48 10.53
CA LEU A 462 -19.52 9.30 10.90
C LEU A 462 -19.56 8.30 9.75
N MET A 463 -18.48 7.57 9.54
CA MET A 463 -18.40 6.56 8.48
C MET A 463 -19.11 5.25 8.83
N ASP A 464 -19.30 4.98 10.12
CA ASP A 464 -19.97 3.80 10.65
C ASP A 464 -21.50 3.98 10.81
N GLU A 465 -22.05 5.17 10.50
CA GLU A 465 -23.47 5.54 10.66
C GLU A 465 -24.14 6.01 9.36
#